data_AF-A0A5N6E783-F1
#
_entry.id   AF-A0A5N6E783-F1
#
_cell.length_a   1.000
_cell.length_b   1.000
_cell.length_c   1.000
_cell.angle_alpha   90.00
_cell.angle_beta   90.00
_cell.angle_gamma   90.00
#
_symmetry.space_group_name_H-M   'P 1'
#
loop_
_entity.id
_entity.type
_entity.pdbx_description
1 polymer ?
#
loop_
_entity_poly.entity_id
_entity_poly.type
_entity_poly.pdbx_seq_one_letter_code
_entity_poly.pdbx_strand_id
1 'polypeptide(L)'
;MALLIRIFLSLLVCHSVWARSPLIRSGVAVEYQNRNDLFGETTCKKVTLIFARGTFEPGNMGVLVGPDLENALAHELGESSLAVQGVAYPANLDGYLDGGDAEGASLLAALVRRSLGQCPNSAVVLSGYR
;
A
#
# COMPACT_ATOMS: atom_id res chain seq x y z
N MET A 1 28.07 -46.53 37.21
CA MET A 1 27.53 -45.30 36.59
C MET A 1 26.74 -45.73 35.35
N ALA A 2 25.58 -46.36 35.57
CA ALA A 2 24.22 -45.78 35.42
C ALA A 2 23.93 -45.46 33.93
N LEU A 3 23.39 -46.36 33.09
CA LEU A 3 22.15 -47.15 33.12
C LEU A 3 20.89 -46.35 32.65
N LEU A 4 20.45 -46.65 31.42
CA LEU A 4 19.06 -46.84 30.94
C LEU A 4 18.02 -45.69 30.93
N ILE A 5 17.07 -45.83 29.97
CA ILE A 5 15.65 -45.35 29.98
C ILE A 5 15.48 -43.86 29.55
N ARG A 6 14.79 -43.47 28.47
CA ARG A 6 13.42 -43.81 28.02
C ARG A 6 13.28 -43.67 26.48
N ILE A 7 12.96 -44.76 25.80
CA ILE A 7 11.92 -44.74 24.75
C ILE A 7 10.60 -44.61 25.52
N PHE A 8 9.70 -43.68 25.18
CA PHE A 8 8.24 -43.84 25.19
C PHE A 8 7.52 -42.49 24.99
N LEU A 9 6.62 -42.49 24.00
CA LEU A 9 5.28 -41.89 24.06
C LEU A 9 5.13 -40.37 23.80
N SER A 10 4.83 -40.02 22.55
CA SER A 10 3.77 -39.04 22.24
C SER A 10 3.40 -39.08 20.74
N LEU A 11 2.70 -40.14 20.34
CA LEU A 11 1.68 -40.04 19.30
C LEU A 11 0.36 -39.94 20.07
N LEU A 12 -0.11 -38.71 20.31
CA LEU A 12 -1.52 -38.46 20.52
C LEU A 12 -1.94 -37.26 19.68
N VAL A 13 -2.70 -37.59 18.65
CA VAL A 13 -3.49 -36.68 17.82
C VAL A 13 -4.35 -35.79 18.71
N CYS A 14 -4.17 -34.50 18.59
CA CYS A 14 -5.28 -33.60 18.25
C CYS A 14 -4.63 -32.37 17.64
N HIS A 15 -4.50 -32.38 16.31
CA HIS A 15 -4.33 -31.12 15.60
C HIS A 15 -5.59 -30.33 15.94
N SER A 16 -5.44 -29.43 16.91
CA SER A 16 -6.37 -28.35 17.11
C SER A 16 -6.53 -27.72 15.74
N VAL A 17 -7.69 -27.98 15.13
CA VAL A 17 -8.27 -27.07 14.17
C VAL A 17 -8.37 -25.77 14.96
N TRP A 18 -7.32 -24.96 14.91
CA TRP A 18 -7.46 -23.54 15.06
C TRP A 18 -8.40 -23.18 13.94
N ALA A 19 -9.68 -23.10 14.28
CA ALA A 19 -10.62 -22.30 13.55
C ALA A 19 -9.95 -20.93 13.45
N ARG A 20 -9.26 -20.69 12.34
CA ARG A 20 -8.97 -19.34 11.87
C ARG A 20 -10.33 -18.79 11.48
N SER A 21 -11.10 -18.38 12.48
CA SER A 21 -12.08 -17.35 12.28
C SER A 21 -11.33 -16.21 11.61
N PRO A 22 -11.72 -15.74 10.42
CA PRO A 22 -11.30 -14.43 9.99
C PRO A 22 -11.98 -13.48 10.96
N LEU A 23 -11.32 -13.21 12.09
CA LEU A 23 -11.62 -12.02 12.85
C LEU A 23 -11.21 -10.89 11.92
N ILE A 24 -12.20 -10.37 11.18
CA ILE A 24 -12.14 -9.07 10.52
C ILE A 24 -11.67 -8.12 11.63
N ARG A 25 -10.38 -7.81 11.63
CA ARG A 25 -9.79 -6.83 12.54
C ARG A 25 -10.27 -5.49 12.02
N SER A 26 -11.24 -4.90 12.71
CA SER A 26 -11.85 -3.59 12.39
C SER A 26 -10.89 -2.39 12.42
N GLY A 27 -9.58 -2.61 12.30
CA GLY A 27 -8.53 -1.60 12.20
C GLY A 27 -7.66 -1.71 10.95
N VAL A 28 -7.94 -2.61 10.00
CA VAL A 28 -7.11 -2.80 8.78
C VAL A 28 -7.50 -1.86 7.64
N ALA A 29 -8.68 -1.24 7.66
CA ALA A 29 -9.15 -0.42 6.54
C ALA A 29 -8.54 1.00 6.47
N VAL A 30 -8.00 1.55 7.57
CA VAL A 30 -7.50 2.95 7.58
C VAL A 30 -6.05 3.06 7.08
N GLU A 31 -5.25 2.01 7.29
CA GLU A 31 -3.88 1.94 6.75
C GLU A 31 -3.90 1.67 5.23
N TYR A 32 -4.88 0.89 4.76
CA TYR A 32 -5.06 0.60 3.33
C TYR A 32 -5.31 1.85 2.47
N GLN A 33 -5.86 2.91 3.06
CA GLN A 33 -6.20 4.17 2.38
C GLN A 33 -5.00 5.10 2.16
N ASN A 34 -3.88 4.82 2.83
CA ASN A 34 -2.72 5.71 2.86
C ASN A 34 -1.46 4.96 2.40
N ARG A 35 -0.88 5.39 1.28
CA ARG A 35 0.37 4.86 0.73
C ARG A 35 1.44 5.92 0.70
N ASN A 36 2.59 5.63 1.31
CA ASN A 36 3.64 6.61 1.62
C ASN A 36 5.05 6.07 1.32
N ASP A 37 5.17 5.24 0.30
CA ASP A 37 6.39 4.46 0.02
C ASP A 37 7.59 5.37 -0.37
N LEU A 38 7.39 6.66 -0.65
CA LEU A 38 8.48 7.60 -0.93
C LEU A 38 9.11 8.26 0.32
N PHE A 39 8.52 8.06 1.50
CA PHE A 39 8.91 8.77 2.73
C PHE A 39 9.60 7.89 3.79
N GLY A 40 9.99 6.66 3.46
CA GLY A 40 10.74 5.74 4.34
C GLY A 40 12.05 5.20 3.72
N GLU A 41 12.69 4.27 4.42
CA GLU A 41 13.80 3.48 3.85
C GLU A 41 13.24 2.47 2.85
N THR A 42 12.98 2.91 1.62
CA THR A 42 12.51 2.03 0.57
C THR A 42 13.66 1.67 -0.37
N THR A 43 13.83 0.35 -0.54
CA THR A 43 14.64 -0.17 -1.63
C THR A 43 14.01 0.25 -2.95
N CYS A 44 14.82 0.72 -3.90
CA CYS A 44 14.29 1.17 -5.18
C CYS A 44 13.48 0.08 -5.87
N LYS A 45 12.27 0.46 -6.27
CA LYS A 45 11.33 -0.37 -7.01
C LYS A 45 11.47 -0.09 -8.50
N LYS A 46 11.03 -1.04 -9.33
CA LYS A 46 11.09 -0.89 -10.79
C LYS A 46 10.07 0.14 -11.28
N VAL A 47 8.93 0.21 -10.60
CA VAL A 47 7.83 1.13 -10.92
C VAL A 47 7.41 1.85 -9.66
N THR A 48 7.21 3.16 -9.77
CA THR A 48 6.57 4.00 -8.75
C THR A 48 5.24 4.51 -9.29
N LEU A 49 4.13 4.10 -8.68
CA LEU A 49 2.81 4.71 -8.88
C LEU A 49 2.67 5.93 -7.96
N ILE A 50 2.39 7.10 -8.52
CA ILE A 50 1.94 8.27 -7.79
C ILE A 50 0.48 8.52 -8.17
N PHE A 51 -0.42 8.46 -7.20
CA PHE A 51 -1.86 8.43 -7.43
C PHE A 51 -2.60 9.59 -6.76
N ALA A 52 -3.44 10.29 -7.50
CA ALA A 52 -4.37 11.29 -6.98
C ALA A 52 -5.80 10.71 -6.92
N ARG A 53 -6.37 10.65 -5.72
CA ARG A 53 -7.69 10.05 -5.44
C ARG A 53 -8.87 10.85 -6.02
N GLY A 54 -10.10 10.39 -5.81
CA GLY A 54 -11.31 11.11 -6.24
C GLY A 54 -11.83 12.12 -5.22
N THR A 55 -12.77 12.95 -5.64
CA THR A 55 -13.43 13.92 -4.74
C THR A 55 -14.19 13.21 -3.62
N PHE A 56 -14.07 13.72 -2.40
CA PHE A 56 -14.62 13.16 -1.15
C PHE A 56 -14.08 11.80 -0.73
N GLU A 57 -13.06 11.28 -1.40
CA GLU A 57 -12.45 10.05 -0.95
C GLU A 57 -11.58 10.25 0.32
N PRO A 58 -11.46 9.24 1.18
CA PRO A 58 -10.63 9.31 2.36
C PRO A 58 -9.17 8.97 2.06
N GLY A 59 -8.27 9.26 3.02
CA GLY A 59 -6.85 8.96 2.92
C GLY A 59 -6.15 9.67 1.75
N ASN A 60 -5.12 9.06 1.19
CA ASN A 60 -4.40 9.58 0.02
C ASN A 60 -4.55 8.71 -1.24
N MET A 61 -5.09 7.50 -1.10
CA MET A 61 -5.42 6.59 -2.21
C MET A 61 -6.93 6.43 -2.46
N GLY A 62 -7.78 6.80 -1.50
CA GLY A 62 -9.21 6.54 -1.61
C GLY A 62 -9.61 5.07 -1.42
N VAL A 63 -10.90 4.78 -1.56
CA VAL A 63 -11.53 3.45 -1.44
C VAL A 63 -11.93 2.85 -2.79
N LEU A 64 -12.03 3.65 -3.85
CA LEU A 64 -12.53 3.20 -5.15
C LEU A 64 -11.36 2.81 -6.07
N VAL A 65 -10.90 3.72 -6.93
CA VAL A 65 -9.98 3.38 -8.03
C VAL A 65 -8.56 3.11 -7.55
N GLY A 66 -8.08 3.84 -6.54
CA GLY A 66 -6.69 3.77 -6.09
C GLY A 66 -6.28 2.37 -5.64
N PRO A 67 -7.00 1.74 -4.70
CA PRO A 67 -6.64 0.40 -4.25
C PRO A 67 -6.80 -0.69 -5.31
N ASP A 68 -7.82 -0.61 -6.15
CA ASP A 68 -8.01 -1.58 -7.24
C ASP A 68 -6.91 -1.47 -8.31
N LEU A 69 -6.51 -0.24 -8.66
CA LEU A 69 -5.38 0.00 -9.56
C LEU A 69 -4.07 -0.51 -8.95
N GLU A 70 -3.83 -0.25 -7.68
CA GLU A 70 -2.68 -0.80 -6.98
C GLU A 70 -2.66 -2.33 -7.07
N ASN A 71 -3.76 -2.99 -6.68
CA ASN A 71 -3.84 -4.45 -6.64
C ASN A 71 -3.57 -5.05 -8.04
N ALA A 72 -4.10 -4.42 -9.09
CA ALA A 72 -3.87 -4.84 -10.47
C ALA A 72 -2.39 -4.69 -10.88
N LEU A 73 -1.75 -3.57 -10.55
CA LEU A 73 -0.33 -3.36 -10.85
C LEU A 73 0.57 -4.28 -10.04
N ALA A 74 0.26 -4.51 -8.77
CA ALA A 74 0.98 -5.43 -7.91
C ALA A 74 0.89 -6.88 -8.42
N HIS A 75 -0.29 -7.28 -8.92
CA HIS A 75 -0.49 -8.58 -9.56
C HIS A 75 0.35 -8.74 -10.83
N GLU A 76 0.39 -7.73 -11.69
CA GLU A 76 1.10 -7.79 -12.98
C GLU A 76 2.63 -7.68 -12.83
N LEU A 77 3.10 -6.77 -11.97
CA LEU A 77 4.51 -6.44 -11.82
C LEU A 77 5.21 -7.24 -10.70
N GLY A 78 4.43 -7.83 -9.80
CA GLY A 78 4.86 -8.35 -8.52
C GLY A 78 4.99 -7.25 -7.46
N GLU A 79 4.47 -7.50 -6.25
CA GLU A 79 4.50 -6.56 -5.11
C GLU A 79 5.90 -6.01 -4.80
N SER A 80 6.94 -6.81 -4.99
CA SER A 80 8.32 -6.40 -4.73
C SER A 80 8.88 -5.42 -5.76
N SER A 81 8.22 -5.24 -6.91
CA SER A 81 8.62 -4.36 -8.01
C SER A 81 7.90 -3.01 -8.02
N LEU A 82 6.86 -2.83 -7.20
CA LEU A 82 5.99 -1.66 -7.19
C LEU A 82 6.18 -0.86 -5.89
N ALA A 83 6.37 0.46 -6.02
CA ALA A 83 6.18 1.44 -4.95
C ALA A 83 4.89 2.22 -5.22
N VAL A 84 4.12 2.53 -4.17
CA VAL A 84 2.86 3.27 -4.28
C VAL A 84 2.89 4.49 -3.36
N GLN A 85 2.51 5.63 -3.91
CA GLN A 85 2.43 6.88 -3.19
C GLN A 85 1.13 7.59 -3.54
N GLY A 86 0.27 7.80 -2.55
CA GLY A 86 -0.88 8.68 -2.71
C GLY A 86 -0.51 10.14 -2.56
N VAL A 87 -1.20 11.02 -3.29
CA VAL A 87 -1.08 12.47 -3.14
C VAL A 87 -1.98 12.90 -1.98
N ALA A 88 -1.38 13.48 -0.94
CA ALA A 88 -2.10 13.97 0.23
C ALA A 88 -2.60 15.40 -0.01
N TYR A 89 -3.80 15.51 -0.59
CA TYR A 89 -4.50 16.79 -0.83
C TYR A 89 -5.94 16.72 -0.30
N PRO A 90 -6.68 17.83 -0.18
CA PRO A 90 -8.00 17.84 0.47
C PRO A 90 -9.08 16.98 -0.21
N ALA A 91 -9.06 16.86 -1.54
CA ALA A 91 -10.10 16.20 -2.34
C ALA A 91 -11.52 16.65 -2.00
N ASN A 92 -11.75 17.97 -1.95
CA ASN A 92 -13.05 18.57 -1.64
C ASN A 92 -13.75 19.11 -2.89
N LEU A 93 -14.99 19.58 -2.70
CA LEU A 93 -15.81 20.14 -3.78
C LEU A 93 -15.23 21.43 -4.36
N ASP A 94 -14.67 22.30 -3.52
CA ASP A 94 -14.14 23.60 -3.96
C ASP A 94 -12.99 23.39 -4.96
N GLY A 95 -12.03 22.53 -4.61
CA GLY A 95 -10.95 22.16 -5.53
C GLY A 95 -11.47 21.48 -6.80
N TYR A 96 -12.54 20.70 -6.72
CA TYR A 96 -13.18 20.14 -7.93
C TYR A 96 -13.74 21.26 -8.84
N LEU A 97 -14.45 22.23 -8.27
CA LEU A 97 -15.07 23.33 -9.01
C LEU A 97 -14.02 24.27 -9.62
N ASP A 98 -12.90 24.46 -8.94
CA ASP A 98 -11.75 25.25 -9.41
C ASP A 98 -10.89 24.51 -10.45
N GLY A 99 -11.24 23.26 -10.77
CA GLY A 99 -10.56 22.44 -11.78
C GLY A 99 -9.38 21.61 -11.26
N GLY A 100 -9.12 21.65 -9.96
CA GLY A 100 -8.09 20.91 -9.24
C GLY A 100 -7.56 21.70 -8.05
N ASP A 101 -6.91 20.99 -7.12
CA ASP A 101 -6.22 21.60 -5.98
C ASP A 101 -4.79 22.01 -6.39
N ALA A 102 -4.46 23.30 -6.32
CA ALA A 102 -3.18 23.83 -6.81
C ALA A 102 -1.99 23.33 -5.96
N GLU A 103 -2.18 23.26 -4.65
CA GLU A 103 -1.23 22.70 -3.69
C GLU A 103 -1.05 21.20 -3.92
N GLY A 104 -2.12 20.45 -4.19
CA GLY A 104 -2.11 19.04 -4.54
C GLY A 104 -1.35 18.77 -5.85
N ALA A 105 -1.54 19.60 -6.87
CA ALA A 105 -0.77 19.52 -8.12
C ALA A 105 0.72 19.80 -7.88
N SER A 106 1.02 20.81 -7.06
CA SER A 106 2.40 21.13 -6.66
C SER A 106 3.05 20.00 -5.87
N LEU A 107 2.31 19.36 -4.97
CA LEU A 107 2.75 18.20 -4.21
C LEU A 107 3.01 17.00 -5.13
N LEU A 108 2.12 16.68 -6.07
CA LEU A 108 2.33 15.61 -7.04
C LEU A 108 3.64 15.84 -7.81
N ALA A 109 3.88 17.06 -8.30
CA ALA A 109 5.12 17.40 -8.99
C ALA A 109 6.37 17.28 -8.08
N ALA A 110 6.24 17.54 -6.78
CA ALA A 110 7.32 17.33 -5.82
C ALA A 110 7.57 15.83 -5.56
N LEU A 111 6.52 15.01 -5.49
CA LEU A 111 6.63 13.55 -5.34
C LEU A 111 7.29 12.89 -6.55
N VAL A 112 6.98 13.35 -7.77
CA VAL A 112 7.68 12.90 -9.00
C VAL A 112 9.16 13.20 -8.91
N ARG A 113 9.52 14.44 -8.59
CA ARG A 113 10.92 14.87 -8.43
C ARG A 113 11.62 14.06 -7.35
N ARG A 114 10.95 13.80 -6.23
CA ARG A 114 11.45 12.95 -5.16
C ARG A 114 11.69 11.52 -5.62
N SER A 115 10.73 10.89 -6.29
CA SER A 115 10.84 9.53 -6.82
C SER A 115 12.04 9.39 -7.76
N LEU A 116 12.19 10.32 -8.71
CA LEU A 116 13.30 10.31 -9.66
C LEU A 116 14.65 10.63 -8.99
N GLY A 117 14.65 11.48 -7.97
CA GLY A 117 15.84 11.80 -7.19
C GLY A 117 16.33 10.63 -6.33
N GLN A 118 15.41 9.86 -5.75
CA GLN A 118 15.72 8.69 -4.94
C GLN A 118 16.06 7.46 -5.80
N CYS A 119 15.28 7.23 -6.85
CA CYS A 119 15.35 6.04 -7.70
C CYS A 119 15.31 6.44 -9.18
N PRO A 120 16.42 6.89 -9.77
CA PRO A 120 16.46 7.45 -11.12
C PRO A 120 16.14 6.44 -12.23
N ASN A 121 16.24 5.14 -11.93
CA ASN A 121 15.90 4.06 -12.86
C ASN A 121 14.46 3.53 -12.70
N SER A 122 13.70 4.03 -11.71
CA SER A 122 12.30 3.64 -11.53
C SER A 122 11.44 4.30 -12.61
N ALA A 123 10.57 3.53 -13.26
CA ALA A 123 9.54 4.08 -14.12
C ALA A 123 8.46 4.74 -13.26
N VAL A 124 8.21 6.03 -13.46
CA VAL A 124 7.18 6.77 -12.72
C VAL A 124 5.87 6.75 -13.51
N VAL A 125 4.83 6.22 -12.90
CA VAL A 125 3.46 6.21 -13.43
C VAL A 125 2.64 7.22 -12.64
N LEU A 126 2.01 8.15 -13.35
CA LEU A 126 1.05 9.08 -12.80
C LEU A 126 -0.35 8.61 -13.15
N SER A 127 -1.22 8.56 -12.15
CA SER A 127 -2.63 8.25 -12.36
C SER A 127 -3.48 9.02 -11.38
N GLY A 128 -4.75 9.16 -11.71
CA GLY A 128 -5.74 9.72 -10.83
C GLY A 128 -7.10 9.67 -11.48
N TYR A 129 -8.12 9.89 -10.67
CA TYR A 129 -9.48 9.98 -11.14
C TYR A 129 -10.21 11.10 -10.40
N ARG A 130 -11.34 11.51 -10.95
CA ARG A 130 -12.08 12.68 -10.49
C ARG A 130 -13.27 12.29 -9.62
#